data_AF-A0A258WHN6-F1
#
_entry.id   AF-A0A258WHN6-F1
#
_cell.length_a   1.000
_cell.length_b   1.000
_cell.length_c   1.000
_cell.angle_alpha   90.00
_cell.angle_beta   90.00
_cell.angle_gamma   90.00
#
_symmetry.space_group_name_H-M   'P 1'
#
loop_
_entity.id
_entity.type
_entity.pdbx_description
1 polymer ?
#
loop_
_entity_poly.entity_id
_entity_poly.type
_entity_poly.pdbx_seq_one_letter_code
_entity_poly.pdbx_strand_id
1 'polypeptide(L)' 'IPMIEAASFGIAYRAKPKARAAANGWIDRGDLTAILSLLGIAREHWVLD' A
#
# COMPACT_ATOMS: atom_id res chain seq x y z
N ILE A 1 -7.79 -10.09 -8.17
CA ILE A 1 -7.74 -8.81 -8.92
C ILE A 1 -6.46 -8.83 -9.75
N PRO A 2 -6.54 -8.93 -11.10
CA PRO A 2 -5.38 -9.29 -11.92
C PRO A 2 -4.13 -8.44 -11.69
N MET A 3 -4.27 -7.11 -11.57
CA MET A 3 -3.15 -6.22 -11.28
C MET A 3 -2.51 -6.47 -9.91
N ILE A 4 -3.32 -6.70 -8.87
CA ILE A 4 -2.83 -6.91 -7.49
C ILE A 4 -2.18 -8.30 -7.38
N GLU A 5 -2.78 -9.31 -7.99
CA GLU A 5 -2.29 -10.69 -7.98
C GLU A 5 -0.99 -10.87 -8.77
N ALA A 6 -0.79 -10.06 -9.82
CA ALA A 6 0.44 -10.09 -10.62
C ALA A 6 1.62 -9.35 -9.96
N ALA A 7 1.36 -8.50 -8.97
CA ALA A 7 2.41 -7.74 -8.29
C ALA A 7 3.13 -8.60 -7.24
N SER A 8 4.46 -8.45 -7.14
CA SER A 8 5.22 -9.02 -6.01
C SER A 8 4.79 -8.43 -4.66
N PHE A 9 4.29 -7.19 -4.67
CA PHE A 9 3.81 -6.49 -3.47
C PHE A 9 2.59 -5.63 -3.79
N GLY A 10 1.41 -6.25 -3.80
CA GLY A 10 0.12 -5.58 -3.97
C GLY A 10 -0.43 -5.03 -2.65
N ILE A 11 -0.68 -3.72 -2.60
CA ILE A 11 -1.31 -3.05 -1.44
C ILE A 11 -2.67 -2.48 -1.83
N ALA A 12 -3.70 -2.84 -1.06
CA ALA A 12 -5.05 -2.32 -1.22
C ALA A 12 -5.27 -1.04 -0.38
N TYR A 13 -5.41 0.12 -1.02
CA TYR A 13 -5.70 1.39 -0.32
C TYR A 13 -7.21 1.68 -0.26
N ARG A 14 -7.78 1.77 0.95
CA ARG A 14 -9.22 1.99 1.21
C ARG A 14 -10.14 1.16 0.32
N ALA A 15 -9.71 -0.05 0.00
CA ALA A 15 -10.32 -0.84 -1.06
C ALA A 15 -11.54 -1.61 -0.56
N LYS A 16 -12.37 -2.10 -1.49
CA LYS A 16 -13.47 -3.03 -1.17
C LYS A 16 -12.94 -4.40 -0.72
N PRO A 17 -13.72 -5.22 0.00
CA PRO A 17 -13.26 -6.51 0.54
C PRO A 17 -12.60 -7.44 -0.49
N LYS A 18 -13.15 -7.53 -1.72
CA LYS A 18 -12.59 -8.36 -2.80
C LYS A 18 -11.15 -7.97 -3.17
N ALA A 19 -10.81 -6.68 -3.14
CA ALA A 19 -9.47 -6.21 -3.46
C ALA A 19 -8.50 -6.41 -2.29
N ARG A 20 -8.95 -6.25 -1.05
CA ARG A 20 -8.14 -6.53 0.15
C ARG A 20 -7.74 -8.00 0.23
N ALA A 21 -8.70 -8.89 -0.03
CA ALA A 21 -8.46 -10.34 -0.03
C ALA A 21 -7.44 -10.79 -1.09
N ALA A 22 -7.27 -10.01 -2.16
CA ALA A 22 -6.31 -10.29 -3.21
C ALA A 22 -4.93 -9.63 -2.97
N ALA A 23 -4.78 -8.79 -1.95
CA ALA A 23 -3.59 -7.98 -1.69
C ALA A 23 -2.70 -8.60 -0.61
N ASN A 24 -1.40 -8.30 -0.64
CA ASN A 24 -0.46 -8.68 0.40
C ASN A 24 -0.66 -7.87 1.70
N GLY A 25 -1.24 -6.68 1.58
CA GLY A 25 -1.63 -5.84 2.72
C GLY A 25 -2.62 -4.77 2.30
N TRP A 26 -3.17 -4.05 3.28
CA TRP A 26 -4.09 -2.94 3.00
C TRP A 26 -3.94 -1.80 4.00
N ILE A 27 -4.33 -0.60 3.54
CA ILE A 27 -4.37 0.62 4.36
C ILE A 27 -5.83 1.06 4.43
N ASP A 28 -6.44 0.89 5.60
CA ASP A 28 -7.82 1.31 5.86
C ASP A 28 -7.93 2.73 6.39
N ARG A 29 -6.89 3.21 7.09
CA ARG A 29 -6.84 4.54 7.70
C ARG A 29 -5.47 5.18 7.45
N GLY A 30 -5.46 6.50 7.34
CA GLY A 30 -4.27 7.26 6.93
C GLY A 30 -4.19 7.44 5.41
N ASP A 31 -2.98 7.73 4.94
CA ASP A 31 -2.64 7.99 3.54
C ASP A 31 -1.57 7.00 3.02
N LEU A 32 -1.13 7.20 1.78
CA LEU A 32 -0.16 6.33 1.12
C LEU A 32 1.28 6.46 1.66
N THR A 33 1.59 7.47 2.49
CA THR A 33 2.93 7.60 3.08
C THR A 33 3.25 6.43 4.03
N ALA A 34 2.22 5.74 4.55
CA ALA A 34 2.41 4.50 5.30
C ALA A 34 3.18 3.43 4.51
N ILE A 35 3.10 3.44 3.17
CA ILE A 35 3.88 2.53 2.31
C ILE A 35 5.38 2.87 2.39
N LEU A 36 5.76 4.14 2.50
CA LEU A 36 7.16 4.55 2.63
C LEU A 36 7.75 3.99 3.93
N SER A 37 7.02 4.12 5.04
CA SER A 37 7.41 3.52 6.33
C SER A 37 7.51 2.00 6.25
N LEU A 38 6.55 1.33 5.60
CA LEU A 38 6.54 -0.12 5.41
C LEU A 38 7.77 -0.60 4.62
N LEU A 39 8.22 0.18 3.63
CA LEU A 39 9.41 -0.09 2.84
C LEU A 39 10.71 0.37 3.51
N GLY A 40 10.66 0.85 4.75
CA GLY A 40 11.83 1.28 5.51
C GLY A 40 12.44 2.61 5.03
N ILE A 41 11.68 3.41 4.27
CA ILE A 41 12.14 4.71 3.79
C ILE A 41 12.01 5.73 4.91
N ALA A 42 13.15 6.12 5.47
CA ALA A 42 13.24 7.11 6.55
C ALA A 42 12.57 8.44 6.17
N ARG A 43 11.92 9.09 7.15
CA ARG A 43 11.09 10.29 6.91
C ARG A 43 11.91 11.47 6.39
N GLU A 44 13.19 11.58 6.74
CA GLU A 44 14.09 12.59 6.18
C GLU A 44 14.31 12.48 4.67
N HIS A 45 14.02 11.32 4.06
CA HIS A 45 14.13 11.11 2.63
C HIS A 45 12.83 11.37 1.86
N TRP A 46 11.76 11.78 2.55
CA TRP A 46 10.47 12.02 1.90
C TRP A 46 10.50 13.37 1.17
N VAL A 47 10.09 13.39 -0.09
CA VAL A 47 9.81 14.64 -0.81
C VAL A 47 8.39 15.04 -0.50
N LEU A 48 8.21 16.26 0.02
CA LEU A 48 6.91 16.85 0.32
C LEU A 48 6.70 18.05 -0.61
N ASP A 49 5.51 18.12 -1.22
CA ASP A 49 5.07 19.27 -2.03
C ASP A 49 4.55 20.42 -1.16
#